data_AF-A0A160MEF0-F1
#
_entry.id   AF-A0A160MEF0-F1
#
_cell.length_a   1.000
_cell.length_b   1.000
_cell.length_c   1.000
_cell.angle_alpha   90.00
_cell.angle_beta   90.00
_cell.angle_gamma   90.00
#
_symmetry.space_group_name_H-M   'P 1'
#
loop_
_entity.id
_entity.type
_entity.pdbx_description
1 polymer ?
#
loop_
_entity_poly.entity_id
_entity_poly.type
_entity_poly.pdbx_seq_one_letter_code
_entity_poly.pdbx_strand_id
1 'polypeptide(L)'
;MLVQAAENFSLVVFFLFVILFLFKKPHQQLRIYDKLSIGFIQGIFGMFSMFIAIEISKNTILDFRQLALILSAFFGGFPAAILTSFFLGIHRLFFVNGFNEISLIGTISILVQGIGLGLISTYVYRVFYKWLLLIGYSLVISNLTFLIVLEDNVSHILIYFSSFILFGGVISAFVHDLFKAINTKLQANNTTTRLTSIFETTEIEIAYRKVLEEIMQFYNCEFGSIMFAHGSLYKIYCTLELGNYNIANYILKEGEIESTKVFDTSSPLVFSNWNYERPNGKLEKRLVNDGILSSMHFPII
;
A
#
# COMPACT_ATOMS: atom_id res chain seq x y z
N MET A 1 -13.73 -15.05 -27.04
CA MET A 1 -14.23 -14.19 -25.93
C MET A 1 -13.74 -14.63 -24.55
N LEU A 2 -14.20 -15.74 -23.97
CA LEU A 2 -13.80 -16.12 -22.59
C LEU A 2 -12.30 -16.37 -22.42
N VAL A 3 -11.66 -17.03 -23.39
CA VAL A 3 -10.20 -17.28 -23.37
C VAL A 3 -9.41 -15.97 -23.37
N GLN A 4 -9.70 -15.06 -24.29
CA GLN A 4 -9.07 -13.72 -24.38
C GLN A 4 -9.31 -12.87 -23.12
N ALA A 5 -10.48 -12.99 -22.50
CA ALA A 5 -10.74 -12.34 -21.22
C ALA A 5 -9.83 -12.89 -20.13
N ALA A 6 -9.71 -14.23 -20.02
CA ALA A 6 -8.81 -14.87 -19.05
C ALA A 6 -7.34 -14.51 -19.30
N GLU A 7 -6.90 -14.43 -20.55
CA GLU A 7 -5.54 -13.99 -20.92
C GLU A 7 -5.27 -12.56 -20.47
N ASN A 8 -6.20 -11.63 -20.71
CA ASN A 8 -6.06 -10.26 -20.23
C ASN A 8 -6.04 -10.17 -18.69
N PHE A 9 -6.91 -10.92 -18.00
CA PHE A 9 -6.89 -10.95 -16.54
C PHE A 9 -5.58 -11.54 -16.01
N SER A 10 -5.05 -12.57 -16.66
CA SER A 10 -3.74 -13.14 -16.33
C SER A 10 -2.64 -12.09 -16.47
N LEU A 11 -2.67 -11.28 -17.55
CA LEU A 11 -1.72 -10.18 -17.73
C LEU A 11 -1.86 -9.10 -16.65
N VAL A 12 -3.09 -8.69 -16.31
CA VAL A 12 -3.34 -7.73 -15.22
C VAL A 12 -2.70 -8.23 -13.93
N VAL A 13 -2.99 -9.49 -13.56
CA VAL A 13 -2.46 -10.11 -12.34
C VAL A 13 -0.94 -10.20 -12.39
N PHE A 14 -0.37 -10.67 -13.50
CA PHE A 14 1.07 -10.79 -13.68
C PHE A 14 1.79 -9.44 -13.52
N PHE A 15 1.38 -8.41 -14.25
CA PHE A 15 2.02 -7.10 -14.19
C PHE A 15 1.77 -6.38 -12.86
N LEU A 16 0.63 -6.64 -12.22
CA LEU A 16 0.39 -6.18 -10.85
C LEU A 16 1.36 -6.83 -9.87
N PHE A 17 1.57 -8.15 -9.94
CA PHE A 17 2.57 -8.84 -9.11
C PHE A 17 3.98 -8.30 -9.34
N VAL A 18 4.37 -8.05 -10.60
CA VAL A 18 5.68 -7.47 -10.92
C VAL A 18 5.86 -6.12 -10.21
N ILE A 19 4.87 -5.22 -10.27
CA ILE A 19 4.95 -3.93 -9.58
C ILE A 19 5.02 -4.10 -8.07
N LEU A 20 4.12 -4.91 -7.50
CA LEU A 20 4.07 -5.10 -6.05
C LEU A 20 5.34 -5.73 -5.49
N PHE A 21 5.98 -6.61 -6.28
CA PHE A 21 7.25 -7.23 -5.94
C PHE A 21 8.43 -6.24 -6.01
N LEU A 22 8.52 -5.45 -7.09
CA LEU A 22 9.61 -4.50 -7.32
C LEU A 22 9.49 -3.25 -6.44
N PHE A 23 8.29 -2.76 -6.20
CA PHE A 23 8.01 -1.49 -5.55
C PHE A 23 7.19 -1.67 -4.27
N LYS A 24 7.90 -1.85 -3.15
CA LYS A 24 7.29 -2.08 -1.83
C LYS A 24 6.78 -0.81 -1.13
N LYS A 25 7.11 0.37 -1.65
CA LYS A 25 6.79 1.66 -1.04
C LYS A 25 5.59 2.31 -1.73
N PRO A 26 4.76 3.07 -1.00
CA PRO A 26 3.70 3.84 -1.62
C PRO A 26 4.29 4.92 -2.54
N HIS A 27 3.53 5.33 -3.56
CA HIS A 27 4.02 6.22 -4.61
C HIS A 27 4.57 7.56 -4.10
N GLN A 28 4.11 8.04 -2.93
CA GLN A 28 4.55 9.33 -2.37
C GLN A 28 6.01 9.28 -1.94
N GLN A 29 6.51 8.09 -1.60
CA GLN A 29 7.88 7.86 -1.13
C GLN A 29 8.81 7.36 -2.24
N LEU A 30 8.28 7.10 -3.44
CA LEU A 30 9.05 6.64 -4.58
C LEU A 30 9.85 7.77 -5.21
N ARG A 31 11.08 7.47 -5.64
CA ARG A 31 11.89 8.39 -6.43
C ARG A 31 11.28 8.54 -7.82
N ILE A 32 11.61 9.61 -8.53
CA ILE A 32 11.08 9.85 -9.87
C ILE A 32 11.40 8.71 -10.84
N TYR A 33 12.59 8.11 -10.74
CA TYR A 33 12.99 6.97 -11.57
C TYR A 33 12.12 5.72 -11.34
N ASP A 34 11.71 5.46 -10.09
CA ASP A 34 10.83 4.34 -9.75
C ASP A 34 9.43 4.56 -10.34
N LYS A 35 8.93 5.80 -10.25
CA LYS A 35 7.63 6.19 -10.85
C LYS A 35 7.65 6.02 -12.37
N LEU A 36 8.72 6.47 -13.04
CA LEU A 36 8.87 6.29 -14.48
C LEU A 36 9.00 4.81 -14.86
N SER A 37 9.69 4.01 -14.06
CA SER A 37 9.79 2.56 -14.25
C SER A 37 8.41 1.88 -14.18
N ILE A 38 7.58 2.26 -13.20
CA ILE A 38 6.18 1.81 -13.11
C ILE A 38 5.41 2.19 -14.37
N GLY A 39 5.54 3.44 -14.83
CA GLY A 39 4.86 3.92 -16.03
C GLY A 39 5.28 3.17 -17.29
N PHE A 40 6.56 2.81 -17.40
CA PHE A 40 7.09 2.01 -18.50
C PHE A 40 6.56 0.57 -18.48
N ILE A 41 6.63 -0.10 -17.33
CA ILE A 41 6.11 -1.47 -17.15
C ILE A 41 4.62 -1.52 -17.47
N GLN A 42 3.84 -0.56 -16.97
CA GLN A 42 2.40 -0.48 -17.26
C GLN A 42 2.10 -0.07 -18.69
N GLY A 43 2.96 0.73 -19.33
CA GLY A 43 2.88 1.03 -20.75
C GLY A 43 2.99 -0.25 -21.59
N ILE A 44 4.00 -1.08 -21.32
CA ILE A 44 4.19 -2.38 -21.97
C ILE A 44 2.99 -3.30 -21.73
N PHE A 45 2.52 -3.39 -20.48
CA PHE A 45 1.31 -4.16 -20.15
C PHE A 45 0.11 -3.70 -20.99
N GLY A 46 -0.17 -2.41 -21.03
CA GLY A 46 -1.32 -1.90 -21.78
C GLY A 46 -1.17 -2.10 -23.29
N MET A 47 0.05 -2.07 -23.84
CA MET A 47 0.29 -2.47 -25.24
C MET A 47 -0.05 -3.93 -25.47
N PHE A 48 0.43 -4.85 -24.63
CA PHE A 48 0.08 -6.28 -24.74
C PHE A 48 -1.42 -6.51 -24.61
N SER A 49 -2.09 -5.76 -23.73
CA SER A 49 -3.55 -5.85 -23.59
C SER A 49 -4.29 -5.39 -24.86
N MET A 50 -3.76 -4.40 -25.59
CA MET A 50 -4.32 -4.01 -26.89
C MET A 50 -4.14 -5.10 -27.96
N PHE A 51 -3.11 -5.94 -27.88
CA PHE A 51 -2.94 -7.07 -28.80
C PHE A 51 -3.90 -8.23 -28.52
N ILE A 52 -4.19 -8.51 -27.25
CA ILE A 52 -5.09 -9.60 -26.82
C ILE A 52 -6.52 -9.06 -26.68
N ALA A 53 -6.91 -8.15 -27.55
CA ALA A 53 -8.18 -7.48 -27.41
C ALA A 53 -9.35 -8.37 -27.87
N ILE A 54 -10.49 -8.18 -27.24
CA ILE A 54 -11.72 -8.93 -27.50
C ILE A 54 -12.51 -8.17 -28.56
N GLU A 55 -12.63 -8.75 -29.74
CA GLU A 55 -13.53 -8.24 -30.79
C GLU A 55 -14.98 -8.49 -30.37
N ILE A 56 -15.74 -7.42 -30.13
CA ILE A 56 -17.18 -7.48 -29.80
C ILE A 56 -18.03 -7.28 -31.05
N SER A 57 -17.53 -6.51 -32.01
CA SER A 57 -18.16 -6.25 -33.31
C SER A 57 -17.08 -6.00 -34.38
N LYS A 58 -17.46 -5.99 -35.66
CA LYS A 58 -16.54 -5.79 -36.81
C LYS A 58 -15.64 -4.56 -36.67
N ASN A 59 -16.08 -3.53 -35.95
CA ASN A 59 -15.34 -2.28 -35.74
C ASN A 59 -15.05 -1.96 -34.26
N THR A 60 -15.37 -2.87 -33.33
CA THR A 60 -15.27 -2.58 -31.88
C THR A 60 -14.46 -3.62 -31.17
N ILE A 61 -13.34 -3.16 -30.63
CA ILE A 61 -12.34 -3.96 -29.93
C ILE A 61 -12.31 -3.50 -28.47
N LEU A 62 -12.51 -4.43 -27.54
CA LEU A 62 -12.43 -4.21 -26.11
C LEU A 62 -11.07 -4.70 -25.59
N ASP A 63 -10.30 -3.80 -24.99
CA ASP A 63 -9.02 -4.08 -24.34
C ASP A 63 -9.05 -3.63 -22.86
N PHE A 64 -8.04 -4.02 -22.08
CA PHE A 64 -7.91 -3.66 -20.66
C PHE A 64 -6.87 -2.56 -20.42
N ARG A 65 -6.60 -1.73 -21.44
CA ARG A 65 -5.59 -0.66 -21.34
C ARG A 65 -5.93 0.36 -20.24
N GLN A 66 -7.21 0.53 -19.94
CA GLN A 66 -7.67 1.42 -18.87
C GLN A 66 -7.17 0.94 -17.51
N LEU A 67 -7.13 -0.38 -17.28
CA LEU A 67 -6.53 -0.93 -16.06
C LEU A 67 -5.03 -0.62 -16.01
N ALA A 68 -4.31 -0.72 -17.13
CA ALA A 68 -2.90 -0.37 -17.16
C ALA A 68 -2.65 1.08 -16.70
N LEU A 69 -3.50 1.98 -17.18
CA LEU A 69 -3.41 3.39 -16.86
C LEU A 69 -3.85 3.70 -15.41
N ILE A 70 -4.91 3.06 -14.93
CA ILE A 70 -5.37 3.14 -13.53
C ILE A 70 -4.28 2.64 -12.58
N LEU A 71 -3.69 1.47 -12.85
CA LEU A 71 -2.63 0.89 -12.02
C LEU A 71 -1.37 1.75 -12.04
N SER A 72 -0.98 2.27 -13.22
CA SER A 72 0.13 3.22 -13.35
C SER A 72 -0.07 4.47 -12.49
N ALA A 73 -1.25 5.09 -12.57
CA ALA A 73 -1.59 6.25 -11.73
C ALA A 73 -1.63 5.89 -10.23
N PHE A 74 -2.20 4.74 -9.88
CA PHE A 74 -2.32 4.33 -8.48
C PHE A 74 -0.97 4.02 -7.82
N PHE A 75 -0.06 3.32 -8.51
CA PHE A 75 1.22 2.90 -7.95
C PHE A 75 2.38 3.87 -8.24
N GLY A 76 2.32 4.62 -9.34
CA GLY A 76 3.40 5.51 -9.77
C GLY A 76 3.03 7.00 -9.75
N GLY A 77 1.76 7.34 -9.56
CA GLY A 77 1.28 8.72 -9.51
C GLY A 77 1.25 9.40 -10.88
N PHE A 78 1.26 10.73 -10.88
CA PHE A 78 1.19 11.54 -12.10
C PHE A 78 2.28 11.22 -13.15
N PRO A 79 3.58 11.13 -12.81
CA PRO A 79 4.62 10.89 -13.83
C PRO A 79 4.46 9.54 -14.54
N ALA A 80 4.05 8.51 -13.79
CA ALA A 80 3.80 7.19 -14.34
C ALA A 80 2.59 7.18 -15.28
N ALA A 81 1.48 7.81 -14.86
CA ALA A 81 0.26 7.91 -15.66
C ALA A 81 0.50 8.61 -17.00
N ILE A 82 1.23 9.72 -17.00
CA ILE A 82 1.59 10.43 -18.24
C ILE A 82 2.43 9.55 -19.15
N LEU A 83 3.48 8.91 -18.61
CA LEU A 83 4.35 8.05 -19.41
C LEU A 83 3.57 6.87 -20.02
N THR A 84 2.74 6.19 -19.23
CA THR A 84 1.88 5.11 -19.70
C THR A 84 0.92 5.60 -20.79
N SER A 85 0.24 6.74 -20.60
CA SER A 85 -0.68 7.29 -21.60
C SER A 85 0.04 7.63 -22.91
N PHE A 86 1.28 8.11 -22.84
CA PHE A 86 2.08 8.41 -24.01
C PHE A 86 2.44 7.15 -24.79
N PHE A 87 2.90 6.11 -24.11
CA PHE A 87 3.17 4.80 -24.73
C PHE A 87 1.92 4.22 -25.39
N LEU A 88 0.78 4.24 -24.70
CA LEU A 88 -0.48 3.74 -25.24
C LEU A 88 -1.00 4.58 -26.41
N GLY A 89 -0.83 5.89 -26.36
CA GLY A 89 -1.21 6.80 -27.45
C GLY A 89 -0.39 6.57 -28.71
N ILE A 90 0.94 6.43 -28.58
CA ILE A 90 1.83 6.06 -29.69
C ILE A 90 1.43 4.70 -30.25
N HIS A 91 1.30 3.70 -29.37
CA HIS A 91 0.93 2.36 -29.80
C HIS A 91 -0.39 2.36 -30.58
N ARG A 92 -1.39 3.10 -30.10
CA ARG A 92 -2.67 3.22 -30.77
C ARG A 92 -2.58 3.88 -32.14
N LEU A 93 -1.83 4.98 -32.28
CA LEU A 93 -1.73 5.68 -33.57
C LEU A 93 -1.00 4.86 -34.65
N PHE A 94 0.06 4.15 -34.27
CA PHE A 94 0.94 3.48 -35.24
C PHE A 94 0.61 2.01 -35.46
N PHE A 95 0.12 1.30 -34.44
CA PHE A 95 -0.06 -0.16 -34.48
C PHE A 95 -1.52 -0.61 -34.47
N VAL A 96 -2.47 0.25 -34.04
CA VAL A 96 -3.89 -0.09 -33.97
C VAL A 96 -4.66 0.68 -35.03
N ASN A 97 -5.08 0.00 -36.10
CA ASN A 97 -5.89 0.56 -37.21
C ASN A 97 -5.24 1.71 -38.01
N GLY A 98 -3.97 2.04 -37.74
CA GLY A 98 -3.21 3.08 -38.40
C GLY A 98 -3.69 4.51 -38.09
N PHE A 99 -3.16 5.48 -38.85
CA PHE A 99 -3.48 6.89 -38.69
C PHE A 99 -4.85 7.21 -39.32
N ASN A 100 -5.90 7.15 -38.52
CA ASN A 100 -7.28 7.50 -38.90
C ASN A 100 -7.98 8.32 -37.81
N GLU A 101 -9.16 8.87 -38.11
CA GLU A 101 -9.90 9.74 -37.19
C GLU A 101 -10.27 9.03 -35.87
N ILE A 102 -10.65 7.74 -35.94
CA ILE A 102 -11.03 6.94 -34.76
C ILE A 102 -9.82 6.70 -33.85
N SER A 103 -8.64 6.44 -34.42
CA SER A 103 -7.37 6.29 -33.71
C SER A 103 -6.96 7.61 -33.06
N LEU A 104 -7.19 8.74 -33.72
CA LEU A 104 -6.89 10.07 -33.19
C LEU A 104 -7.79 10.43 -32.00
N ILE A 105 -9.11 10.25 -32.12
CA ILE A 105 -10.07 10.41 -31.00
C ILE A 105 -9.67 9.50 -29.83
N GLY A 106 -9.33 8.25 -30.16
CA GLY A 106 -8.88 7.26 -29.20
C GLY A 106 -7.61 7.64 -28.43
N THR A 107 -6.64 8.24 -29.11
CA THR A 107 -5.39 8.69 -28.51
C THR A 107 -5.60 9.93 -27.64
N ILE A 108 -6.42 10.88 -28.09
CA ILE A 108 -6.81 12.03 -27.26
C ILE A 108 -7.47 11.55 -25.96
N SER A 109 -8.39 10.58 -26.06
CA SER A 109 -9.03 9.97 -24.89
C SER A 109 -8.01 9.35 -23.92
N ILE A 110 -7.01 8.61 -24.42
CA ILE A 110 -5.95 8.02 -23.59
C ILE A 110 -5.13 9.10 -22.88
N LEU A 111 -4.77 10.18 -23.56
CA LEU A 111 -4.01 11.30 -22.97
C LEU A 111 -4.83 12.04 -21.91
N VAL A 112 -6.11 12.33 -22.19
CA VAL A 112 -7.05 12.94 -21.22
C VAL A 112 -7.25 12.03 -20.00
N GLN A 113 -7.31 10.72 -20.20
CA GLN A 113 -7.33 9.77 -19.09
C GLN A 113 -6.04 9.82 -18.28
N GLY A 114 -4.87 9.85 -18.94
CA GLY A 114 -3.56 9.89 -18.27
C GLY A 114 -3.42 11.12 -17.39
N ILE A 115 -3.79 12.29 -17.90
CA ILE A 115 -3.77 13.54 -17.15
C ILE A 115 -4.73 13.47 -15.95
N GLY A 116 -6.00 13.13 -16.17
CA GLY A 116 -6.99 13.11 -15.10
C GLY A 116 -6.70 12.08 -14.00
N LEU A 117 -6.34 10.85 -14.38
CA LEU A 117 -5.93 9.81 -13.43
C LEU A 117 -4.67 10.21 -12.66
N GLY A 118 -3.70 10.83 -13.35
CA GLY A 118 -2.52 11.39 -12.71
C GLY A 118 -2.86 12.45 -11.67
N LEU A 119 -3.77 13.39 -11.99
CA LEU A 119 -4.19 14.44 -11.06
C LEU A 119 -4.92 13.84 -9.85
N ILE A 120 -5.86 12.92 -10.08
CA ILE A 120 -6.58 12.21 -9.00
C ILE A 120 -5.58 11.50 -8.08
N SER A 121 -4.59 10.81 -8.64
CA SER A 121 -3.57 10.10 -7.85
C SER A 121 -2.74 11.04 -6.96
N THR A 122 -2.55 12.29 -7.39
CA THR A 122 -1.74 13.30 -6.71
C THR A 122 -2.51 13.96 -5.57
N TYR A 123 -3.78 14.31 -5.79
CA TYR A 123 -4.56 15.10 -4.84
C TYR A 123 -5.37 14.28 -3.85
N VAL A 124 -5.69 13.02 -4.15
CA VAL A 124 -6.47 12.16 -3.25
C VAL A 124 -5.53 11.32 -2.40
N TYR A 125 -5.59 11.42 -1.08
CA TYR A 125 -4.69 10.64 -0.19
C TYR A 125 -5.31 9.33 0.30
N ARG A 126 -6.64 9.30 0.51
CA ARG A 126 -7.33 8.12 1.04
C ARG A 126 -7.39 7.03 -0.03
N VAL A 127 -6.81 5.86 0.26
CA VAL A 127 -6.62 4.76 -0.69
C VAL A 127 -7.93 4.29 -1.34
N PHE A 128 -8.95 4.00 -0.53
CA PHE A 128 -10.24 3.51 -1.04
C PHE A 128 -10.93 4.53 -1.96
N TYR A 129 -11.01 5.79 -1.53
CA TYR A 129 -11.62 6.87 -2.33
C TYR A 129 -10.82 7.14 -3.61
N LYS A 130 -9.49 7.11 -3.54
CA LYS A 130 -8.63 7.21 -4.72
C LYS A 130 -8.97 6.11 -5.73
N TRP A 131 -9.04 4.87 -5.28
CA TRP A 131 -9.34 3.73 -6.14
C TRP A 131 -10.69 3.87 -6.87
N LEU A 132 -11.74 4.21 -6.12
CA LEU A 132 -13.07 4.44 -6.69
C LEU A 132 -13.09 5.60 -7.70
N LEU A 133 -12.41 6.71 -7.40
CA LEU A 133 -12.33 7.86 -8.30
C LEU A 133 -11.55 7.54 -9.57
N LEU A 134 -10.45 6.77 -9.49
CA LEU A 134 -9.69 6.36 -10.67
C LEU A 134 -10.53 5.48 -11.60
N ILE A 135 -11.22 4.48 -11.05
CA ILE A 135 -12.13 3.62 -11.83
C ILE A 135 -13.27 4.44 -12.42
N GLY A 136 -13.96 5.23 -11.59
CA GLY A 136 -15.10 6.04 -12.02
C GLY A 136 -14.74 7.03 -13.12
N TYR A 137 -13.63 7.75 -12.98
CA TYR A 137 -13.15 8.68 -13.99
C TYR A 137 -12.81 7.97 -15.30
N SER A 138 -12.09 6.84 -15.24
CA SER A 138 -11.75 6.08 -16.45
C SER A 138 -12.99 5.53 -17.17
N LEU A 139 -14.01 5.09 -16.42
CA LEU A 139 -15.29 4.65 -16.97
C LEU A 139 -16.02 5.81 -17.67
N VAL A 140 -16.12 6.98 -17.03
CA VAL A 140 -16.78 8.15 -17.62
C VAL A 140 -16.12 8.55 -18.93
N ILE A 141 -14.80 8.71 -18.95
CA ILE A 141 -14.09 9.12 -20.17
C ILE A 141 -14.18 8.06 -21.26
N SER A 142 -14.06 6.78 -20.90
CA SER A 142 -14.17 5.69 -21.87
C SER A 142 -15.58 5.59 -22.46
N ASN A 143 -16.61 5.74 -21.64
CA ASN A 143 -18.01 5.72 -22.10
C ASN A 143 -18.32 6.92 -23.01
N LEU A 144 -17.83 8.12 -22.67
CA LEU A 144 -17.94 9.28 -23.55
C LEU A 144 -17.25 9.05 -24.89
N THR A 145 -16.07 8.41 -24.87
CA THR A 145 -15.33 8.08 -26.09
C THR A 145 -16.12 7.10 -26.97
N PHE A 146 -16.72 6.07 -26.37
CA PHE A 146 -17.56 5.12 -27.10
C PHE A 146 -18.81 5.76 -27.68
N LEU A 147 -19.45 6.70 -26.98
CA LEU A 147 -20.62 7.43 -27.49
C LEU A 147 -20.29 8.34 -28.68
N ILE A 148 -19.06 8.83 -28.79
CA ILE A 148 -18.60 9.63 -29.93
C ILE A 148 -18.24 8.73 -31.13
N VAL A 149 -17.68 7.54 -30.88
CA VAL A 149 -17.14 6.67 -31.92
C VAL A 149 -18.17 5.69 -32.49
N LEU A 150 -19.17 5.28 -31.70
CA LEU A 150 -20.17 4.28 -32.09
C LEU A 150 -21.52 4.96 -32.30
N GLU A 151 -22.11 4.79 -33.48
CA GLU A 151 -23.38 5.43 -33.85
C GLU A 151 -24.61 4.60 -33.46
N ASP A 152 -24.52 3.26 -33.50
CA ASP A 152 -25.67 2.35 -33.26
C ASP A 152 -25.41 1.32 -32.14
N ASN A 153 -26.45 0.99 -31.36
CA ASN A 153 -26.48 -0.06 -30.31
C ASN A 153 -25.36 0.01 -29.24
N VAL A 154 -24.98 1.22 -28.85
CA VAL A 154 -23.88 1.50 -27.91
C VAL A 154 -24.15 0.97 -26.49
N SER A 155 -25.41 0.91 -26.07
CA SER A 155 -25.82 0.58 -24.69
C SER A 155 -25.32 -0.79 -24.22
N HIS A 156 -25.44 -1.82 -25.06
CA HIS A 156 -24.98 -3.17 -24.73
C HIS A 156 -23.45 -3.22 -24.58
N ILE A 157 -22.71 -2.55 -25.47
CA ILE A 157 -21.24 -2.51 -25.45
C ILE A 157 -20.74 -1.78 -24.20
N LEU A 158 -21.38 -0.67 -23.81
CA LEU A 158 -21.03 0.08 -22.60
C LEU A 158 -21.20 -0.74 -21.33
N ILE A 159 -22.28 -1.55 -21.25
CA ILE A 159 -22.54 -2.41 -20.08
C ILE A 159 -21.46 -3.49 -19.97
N TYR A 160 -21.12 -4.17 -21.07
CA TYR A 160 -20.05 -5.16 -21.07
C TYR A 160 -18.72 -4.52 -20.68
N PHE A 161 -18.35 -3.41 -21.33
CA PHE A 161 -17.10 -2.71 -21.07
C PHE A 161 -16.98 -2.23 -19.62
N SER A 162 -18.03 -1.62 -19.09
CA SER A 162 -18.05 -1.14 -17.71
C SER A 162 -17.92 -2.32 -16.73
N SER A 163 -18.61 -3.43 -17.01
CA SER A 163 -18.53 -4.64 -16.18
C SER A 163 -17.12 -5.24 -16.19
N PHE A 164 -16.45 -5.28 -17.34
CA PHE A 164 -15.08 -5.78 -17.44
C PHE A 164 -14.07 -4.93 -16.67
N ILE A 165 -14.14 -3.60 -16.78
CA ILE A 165 -13.27 -2.70 -16.01
C ILE A 165 -13.55 -2.80 -14.52
N LEU A 166 -14.82 -2.82 -14.11
CA LEU A 166 -15.18 -2.98 -12.71
C LEU A 166 -14.65 -4.30 -12.14
N PHE A 167 -14.84 -5.39 -12.87
CA PHE A 167 -14.39 -6.71 -12.45
C PHE A 167 -12.86 -6.79 -12.36
N GLY A 168 -12.14 -6.28 -13.36
CA GLY A 168 -10.68 -6.20 -13.31
C GLY A 168 -10.16 -5.26 -12.22
N GLY A 169 -10.90 -4.19 -11.92
CA GLY A 169 -10.64 -3.32 -10.78
C GLY A 169 -10.80 -4.06 -9.44
N VAL A 170 -11.85 -4.84 -9.28
CA VAL A 170 -12.06 -5.67 -8.07
C VAL A 170 -10.93 -6.71 -7.93
N ILE A 171 -10.57 -7.40 -9.00
CA ILE A 171 -9.44 -8.36 -8.99
C ILE A 171 -8.14 -7.65 -8.59
N SER A 172 -7.85 -6.49 -9.16
CA SER A 172 -6.62 -5.75 -8.86
C SER A 172 -6.55 -5.33 -7.39
N ALA A 173 -7.68 -4.85 -6.83
CA ALA A 173 -7.77 -4.51 -5.41
C ALA A 173 -7.58 -5.74 -4.52
N PHE A 174 -8.23 -6.87 -4.86
CA PHE A 174 -8.08 -8.12 -4.14
C PHE A 174 -6.63 -8.63 -4.12
N VAL A 175 -5.95 -8.62 -5.28
CA VAL A 175 -4.54 -9.04 -5.37
C VAL A 175 -3.63 -8.11 -4.56
N HIS A 176 -3.85 -6.80 -4.61
CA HIS A 176 -3.12 -5.84 -3.80
C HIS A 176 -3.27 -6.14 -2.29
N ASP A 177 -4.49 -6.36 -1.82
CA ASP A 177 -4.78 -6.61 -0.41
C ASP A 177 -4.24 -7.98 0.05
N LEU A 178 -4.33 -9.00 -0.80
CA LEU A 178 -3.72 -10.30 -0.57
C LEU A 178 -2.20 -10.18 -0.44
N PHE A 179 -1.55 -9.47 -1.36
CA PHE A 179 -0.10 -9.29 -1.33
C PHE A 179 0.35 -8.53 -0.08
N LYS A 180 -0.41 -7.50 0.32
CA LYS A 180 -0.19 -6.78 1.57
C LYS A 180 -0.29 -7.70 2.78
N ALA A 181 -1.36 -8.51 2.87
CA ALA A 181 -1.57 -9.46 3.97
C ALA A 181 -0.44 -10.51 4.05
N ILE A 182 -0.02 -11.05 2.90
CA ILE A 182 1.10 -12.00 2.82
C ILE A 182 2.40 -11.34 3.30
N ASN A 183 2.72 -10.14 2.83
CA ASN A 183 3.94 -9.44 3.24
C ASN A 183 3.96 -9.09 4.72
N THR A 184 2.83 -8.66 5.29
CA THR A 184 2.74 -8.40 6.74
C THR A 184 2.98 -9.68 7.54
N LYS A 185 2.40 -10.81 7.12
CA LYS A 185 2.61 -12.11 7.78
C LYS A 185 4.04 -12.61 7.64
N LEU A 186 4.66 -12.45 6.47
CA LEU A 186 6.06 -12.80 6.23
C LEU A 186 7.01 -11.95 7.09
N GLN A 187 6.75 -10.64 7.22
CA GLN A 187 7.52 -9.77 8.09
C GLN A 187 7.40 -10.21 9.55
N ALA A 188 6.19 -10.47 10.04
CA ALA A 188 5.96 -10.96 11.39
C ALA A 188 6.70 -12.28 11.66
N ASN A 189 6.60 -13.26 10.76
CA ASN A 189 7.29 -14.54 10.90
C ASN A 189 8.81 -14.38 10.91
N ASN A 190 9.37 -13.58 9.99
CA ASN A 190 10.81 -13.35 9.92
C ASN A 190 11.34 -12.67 11.18
N THR A 191 10.60 -11.70 11.73
CA THR A 191 10.93 -11.05 13.01
C THR A 191 10.89 -12.07 14.13
N THR A 192 9.83 -12.89 14.25
CA THR A 192 9.74 -13.93 15.29
C THR A 192 10.91 -14.90 15.20
N THR A 193 11.22 -15.45 14.01
CA THR A 193 12.34 -16.38 13.83
C THR A 193 13.69 -15.72 14.17
N ARG A 194 13.90 -14.47 13.77
CA ARG A 194 15.12 -13.72 14.09
C ARG A 194 15.27 -13.54 15.60
N LEU A 195 14.21 -13.14 16.29
CA LEU A 195 14.19 -12.99 17.74
C LEU A 195 14.42 -14.32 18.45
N THR A 196 13.73 -15.40 18.05
CA THR A 196 13.94 -16.74 18.62
C THR A 196 15.41 -17.18 18.48
N SER A 197 16.01 -16.99 17.30
CA SER A 197 17.43 -17.36 17.09
C SER A 197 18.40 -16.56 17.99
N ILE A 198 18.07 -15.30 18.29
CA ILE A 198 18.82 -14.47 19.23
C ILE A 198 18.68 -15.03 20.66
N PHE A 199 17.47 -15.37 21.09
CA PHE A 199 17.24 -15.93 22.42
C PHE A 199 17.95 -17.28 22.64
N GLU A 200 18.09 -18.11 21.59
CA GLU A 200 18.76 -19.41 21.69
C GLU A 200 20.28 -19.32 21.72
N THR A 201 20.87 -18.29 21.08
CA THR A 201 22.33 -18.25 20.81
C THR A 201 23.09 -17.18 21.60
N THR A 202 22.41 -16.31 22.32
CA THR A 202 23.06 -15.23 23.09
C THR A 202 22.65 -15.20 24.55
N GLU A 203 23.52 -14.64 25.39
CA GLU A 203 23.19 -14.34 26.77
C GLU A 203 21.91 -13.50 26.84
N ILE A 204 21.06 -13.79 27.83
CA ILE A 204 19.72 -13.22 28.00
C ILE A 204 19.71 -11.69 27.90
N GLU A 205 20.76 -11.04 28.40
CA GLU A 205 20.90 -9.59 28.35
C GLU A 205 21.05 -9.04 26.93
N ILE A 206 21.87 -9.69 26.09
CA ILE A 206 22.06 -9.34 24.68
C ILE A 206 20.76 -9.59 23.91
N ALA A 207 20.02 -10.65 24.26
CA ALA A 207 18.75 -10.96 23.65
C ALA A 207 17.70 -9.88 23.93
N TYR A 208 17.55 -9.46 25.19
CA TYR A 208 16.63 -8.39 25.56
C TYR A 208 16.97 -7.06 24.93
N ARG A 209 18.26 -6.71 24.84
CA ARG A 209 18.71 -5.53 24.12
C ARG A 209 18.25 -5.54 22.66
N LYS A 210 18.53 -6.62 21.92
CA LYS A 210 18.17 -6.72 20.49
C LYS A 210 16.67 -6.71 20.26
N VAL A 211 15.89 -7.37 21.13
CA VAL A 211 14.43 -7.34 21.08
C VAL A 211 13.92 -5.91 21.24
N LEU A 212 14.45 -5.18 22.21
CA LEU A 212 14.07 -3.80 22.48
C LEU A 212 14.43 -2.88 21.31
N GLU A 213 15.64 -3.04 20.74
CA GLU A 213 16.08 -2.33 19.53
C GLU A 213 15.12 -2.57 18.34
N GLU A 214 14.70 -3.81 18.10
CA GLU A 214 13.76 -4.14 17.02
C GLU A 214 12.36 -3.58 17.22
N ILE A 215 11.83 -3.69 18.44
CA ILE A 215 10.50 -3.15 18.76
C ILE A 215 10.53 -1.63 18.62
N MET A 216 11.56 -0.96 19.14
CA MET A 216 11.71 0.48 19.00
C MET A 216 11.88 0.91 17.55
N GLN A 217 12.61 0.15 16.73
CA GLN A 217 12.74 0.43 15.30
C GLN A 217 11.40 0.23 14.56
N PHE A 218 10.65 -0.82 14.90
CA PHE A 218 9.36 -1.13 14.28
C PHE A 218 8.32 -0.05 14.57
N TYR A 219 8.28 0.47 15.80
CA TYR A 219 7.34 1.51 16.22
C TYR A 219 7.90 2.94 16.11
N ASN A 220 9.16 3.11 15.68
CA ASN A 220 9.86 4.38 15.61
C ASN A 220 9.88 5.15 16.96
N CYS A 221 10.27 4.45 18.03
CA CYS A 221 10.33 4.96 19.40
C CYS A 221 11.75 5.47 19.75
N GLU A 222 11.82 6.52 20.57
CA GLU A 222 13.08 7.10 21.08
C GLU A 222 13.55 6.46 22.39
N PHE A 223 12.59 5.97 23.19
CA PHE A 223 12.81 5.30 24.45
C PHE A 223 12.04 3.96 24.50
N GLY A 224 12.65 2.95 25.11
CA GLY A 224 12.02 1.66 25.38
C GLY A 224 12.55 1.05 26.68
N SER A 225 11.72 0.24 27.34
CA SER A 225 12.14 -0.50 28.54
C SER A 225 11.46 -1.86 28.64
N ILE A 226 12.16 -2.83 29.20
CA ILE A 226 11.58 -4.14 29.55
C ILE A 226 11.39 -4.20 31.07
N MET A 227 10.19 -4.58 31.48
CA MET A 227 9.80 -4.70 32.88
C MET A 227 9.30 -6.11 33.16
N PHE A 228 9.79 -6.70 34.25
CA PHE A 228 9.29 -7.96 34.79
C PHE A 228 8.32 -7.68 35.94
N ALA A 229 7.19 -8.38 35.94
CA ALA A 229 6.28 -8.42 37.08
C ALA A 229 6.51 -9.72 37.86
N HIS A 230 6.67 -9.63 39.17
CA HIS A 230 6.72 -10.77 40.07
C HIS A 230 5.85 -10.51 41.31
N GLY A 231 4.60 -10.98 41.26
CA GLY A 231 3.59 -10.62 42.26
C GLY A 231 3.29 -9.12 42.22
N SER A 232 3.34 -8.44 43.37
CA SER A 232 3.13 -6.99 43.50
C SER A 232 4.41 -6.15 43.28
N LEU A 233 5.50 -6.77 42.83
CA LEU A 233 6.77 -6.11 42.58
C LEU A 233 7.04 -6.04 41.07
N TYR A 234 7.37 -4.86 40.61
CA TYR A 234 7.72 -4.60 39.22
C TYR A 234 9.18 -4.21 39.14
N LYS A 235 9.95 -4.89 38.31
CA LYS A 235 11.38 -4.62 38.12
C LYS A 235 11.64 -4.22 36.69
N ILE A 236 12.06 -2.97 36.48
CA ILE A 236 12.62 -2.57 35.18
C ILE A 236 13.98 -3.27 35.08
N TYR A 237 14.18 -4.04 34.02
CA TYR A 237 15.41 -4.81 33.79
C TYR A 237 16.39 -4.09 32.86
N CYS A 238 15.86 -3.45 31.82
CA CYS A 238 16.68 -2.68 30.91
C CYS A 238 15.91 -1.52 30.31
N THR A 239 16.67 -0.49 29.95
CA THR A 239 16.18 0.71 29.26
C THR A 239 17.09 0.99 28.07
N LEU A 240 16.51 1.38 26.94
CA LEU A 240 17.22 1.82 25.77
C LEU A 240 16.73 3.23 25.41
N GLU A 241 17.67 4.19 25.42
CA GLU A 241 17.38 5.59 25.14
C GLU A 241 18.40 6.12 24.13
N LEU A 242 17.95 6.56 22.95
CA LEU A 242 18.83 7.10 21.90
C LEU A 242 20.02 6.19 21.55
N GLY A 243 19.84 4.87 21.64
CA GLY A 243 20.87 3.86 21.39
C GLY A 243 21.77 3.51 22.58
N ASN A 244 21.63 4.18 23.73
CA ASN A 244 22.33 3.85 24.96
C ASN A 244 21.53 2.78 25.73
N TYR A 245 22.08 1.57 25.78
CA TYR A 245 21.51 0.46 26.54
C TYR A 245 22.02 0.49 27.97
N ASN A 246 21.12 0.58 28.94
CA ASN A 246 21.43 0.54 30.36
C ASN A 246 20.69 -0.63 31.01
N ILE A 247 21.43 -1.46 31.76
CA ILE A 247 20.82 -2.41 32.70
C ILE A 247 20.27 -1.60 33.86
N ALA A 248 18.95 -1.59 33.97
CA ALA A 248 18.25 -0.98 35.08
C ALA A 248 17.92 -2.09 36.09
N ASN A 249 18.15 -1.84 37.38
CA ASN A 249 17.70 -2.74 38.44
C ASN A 249 16.79 -1.96 39.40
N TYR A 250 15.86 -1.19 38.83
CA TYR A 250 14.90 -0.41 39.61
C TYR A 250 13.72 -1.30 39.98
N ILE A 251 13.48 -1.46 41.29
CA ILE A 251 12.30 -2.12 41.84
C ILE A 251 11.27 -1.04 42.14
N LEU A 252 10.07 -1.22 41.59
CA LEU A 252 8.95 -0.32 41.69
C LEU A 252 7.78 -1.04 42.35
N LYS A 253 7.06 -0.32 43.20
CA LYS A 253 5.88 -0.84 43.89
C LYS A 253 4.61 -0.55 43.09
N GLU A 254 3.59 -1.38 43.33
CA GLU A 254 2.24 -1.17 42.80
C GLU A 254 1.73 0.24 43.13
N GLY A 255 1.19 0.94 42.12
CA GLY A 255 0.75 2.33 42.22
C GLY A 255 1.83 3.40 41.92
N GLU A 256 3.11 3.04 41.81
CA GLU A 256 4.16 3.96 41.35
C GLU A 256 4.20 4.09 39.82
N ILE A 257 3.50 3.22 39.12
CA ILE A 257 3.47 3.12 37.67
C ILE A 257 2.04 2.81 37.26
N GLU A 258 1.47 3.58 36.33
CA GLU A 258 0.12 3.31 35.85
C GLU A 258 0.07 2.21 34.79
N SER A 259 1.19 2.01 34.07
CA SER A 259 1.35 0.92 33.12
C SER A 259 1.34 -0.49 33.74
N THR A 260 1.28 -0.64 35.07
CA THR A 260 1.09 -1.95 35.71
C THR A 260 -0.31 -2.52 35.48
N LYS A 261 -1.30 -1.68 35.18
CA LYS A 261 -2.67 -2.10 34.80
C LYS A 261 -2.69 -3.04 33.57
N VAL A 262 -1.62 -3.01 32.77
CA VAL A 262 -1.42 -3.90 31.62
C VAL A 262 -1.30 -5.36 32.06
N PHE A 263 -0.66 -5.62 33.21
CA PHE A 263 -0.53 -6.96 33.77
C PHE A 263 -1.85 -7.50 34.31
N ASP A 264 -2.68 -6.64 34.91
CA ASP A 264 -3.98 -7.04 35.44
C ASP A 264 -4.99 -7.35 34.32
N THR A 265 -4.97 -6.54 33.26
CA THR A 265 -5.94 -6.65 32.15
C THR A 265 -5.48 -7.58 31.04
N SER A 266 -4.21 -7.98 31.01
CA SER A 266 -3.59 -8.75 29.90
C SER A 266 -3.80 -8.10 28.53
N SER A 267 -4.03 -6.79 28.50
CA SER A 267 -4.36 -6.04 27.29
C SER A 267 -3.35 -4.92 27.04
N PRO A 268 -2.96 -4.64 25.78
CA PRO A 268 -2.07 -3.52 25.47
C PRO A 268 -2.69 -2.21 25.94
N LEU A 269 -1.87 -1.35 26.55
CA LEU A 269 -2.32 -0.05 27.02
C LEU A 269 -1.55 1.03 26.28
N VAL A 270 -2.29 1.90 25.59
CA VAL A 270 -1.74 2.92 24.71
C VAL A 270 -2.14 4.28 25.23
N PHE A 271 -1.14 5.10 25.53
CA PHE A 271 -1.35 6.51 25.82
C PHE A 271 -0.90 7.33 24.63
N SER A 272 -1.86 7.71 23.80
CA SER A 272 -1.60 8.39 22.53
C SER A 272 -1.09 9.83 22.70
N ASN A 273 -1.48 10.51 23.79
CA ASN A 273 -1.01 11.86 24.09
C ASN A 273 -1.16 12.20 25.58
N TRP A 274 -0.03 12.29 26.27
CA TRP A 274 0.06 12.60 27.69
C TRP A 274 -0.36 14.05 28.02
N ASN A 275 -0.59 14.93 27.04
CA ASN A 275 -1.14 16.26 27.32
C ASN A 275 -2.64 16.25 27.60
N TYR A 276 -3.38 15.27 27.07
CA TYR A 276 -4.84 15.15 27.27
C TYR A 276 -5.17 14.17 28.38
N GLU A 277 -4.49 13.01 28.40
CA GLU A 277 -4.64 11.99 29.43
C GLU A 277 -3.29 11.74 30.09
N ARG A 278 -3.02 12.50 31.16
CA ARG A 278 -1.78 12.35 31.92
C ARG A 278 -1.81 11.06 32.72
N PRO A 279 -0.79 10.19 32.56
CA PRO A 279 -0.63 9.07 33.45
C PRO A 279 -0.33 9.57 34.88
N ASN A 280 -0.90 8.87 35.86
CA ASN A 280 -0.85 9.23 37.26
C ASN A 280 0.36 8.65 38.01
N GLY A 281 1.04 7.66 37.41
CA GLY A 281 2.21 7.01 37.97
C GLY A 281 3.41 7.96 38.11
N LYS A 282 4.25 7.71 39.12
CA LYS A 282 5.45 8.52 39.41
C LYS A 282 6.48 8.40 38.30
N LEU A 283 6.64 7.21 37.72
CA LEU A 283 7.58 6.97 36.62
C LEU A 283 7.15 7.74 35.38
N GLU A 284 5.88 7.63 34.98
CA GLU A 284 5.38 8.31 33.80
C GLU A 284 5.42 9.83 33.95
N LYS A 285 5.13 10.38 35.14
CA LYS A 285 5.33 11.81 35.43
C LYS A 285 6.78 12.26 35.23
N ARG A 286 7.75 11.42 35.59
CA ARG A 286 9.17 11.72 35.33
C ARG A 286 9.47 11.71 33.84
N LEU A 287 8.97 10.71 33.11
CA LEU A 287 9.13 10.61 31.66
C LEU A 287 8.47 11.79 30.91
N VAL A 288 7.33 12.32 31.39
CA VAL A 288 6.72 13.55 30.87
C VAL A 288 7.69 14.72 31.01
N ASN A 289 8.34 14.86 32.17
CA ASN A 289 9.31 15.93 32.43
C ASN A 289 10.55 15.79 31.55
N ASP A 290 10.92 14.55 31.20
CA ASP A 290 12.01 14.25 30.27
C ASP A 290 11.59 14.42 28.79
N GLY A 291 10.35 14.84 28.52
CA GLY A 291 9.86 15.21 27.19
C GLY A 291 9.09 14.11 26.44
N ILE A 292 8.84 12.96 27.06
CA ILE A 292 8.04 11.89 26.45
C ILE A 292 6.56 12.29 26.43
N LEU A 293 5.93 12.19 25.25
CA LEU A 293 4.55 12.66 25.04
C LEU A 293 3.55 11.53 24.78
N SER A 294 4.03 10.31 24.53
CA SER A 294 3.19 9.14 24.29
C SER A 294 3.92 7.88 24.72
N SER A 295 3.15 6.85 25.07
CA SER A 295 3.72 5.56 25.44
C SER A 295 2.79 4.41 25.03
N MET A 296 3.40 3.25 24.87
CA MET A 296 2.71 2.02 24.51
C MET A 296 3.27 0.88 25.36
N HIS A 297 2.39 0.15 26.02
CA HIS A 297 2.75 -0.91 26.95
C HIS A 297 2.11 -2.22 26.50
N PHE A 298 2.94 -3.24 26.32
CA PHE A 298 2.51 -4.56 25.85
C PHE A 298 2.75 -5.59 26.96
N PRO A 299 1.72 -6.36 27.36
CA PRO A 299 1.93 -7.50 28.22
C PRO A 299 2.61 -8.60 27.41
N ILE A 300 3.69 -9.16 27.96
CA ILE A 300 4.32 -10.38 27.46
C ILE A 300 3.97 -11.46 28.48
N ILE A 301 3.04 -12.35 28.11
CA ILE A 301 2.49 -13.43 28.96
C ILE A 301 3.05 -14.76 28.46
#